data_AF-A0A6A3Q094-F1
#
_entry.id   AF-A0A6A3Q094-F1
#
_cell.length_a   1.000
_cell.length_b   1.000
_cell.length_c   1.000
_cell.angle_alpha   90.00
_cell.angle_beta   90.00
_cell.angle_gamma   90.00
#
_symmetry.space_group_name_H-M   'P 1'
#
loop_
_entity.id
_entity.type
_entity.pdbx_description
1 polymer ?
#
loop_
_entity_poly.entity_id
_entity_poly.type
_entity_poly.pdbx_seq_one_letter_code
_entity_poly.pdbx_strand_id
1 'polypeptide(L)'
;MQSLAGFSPDRRAFCLERAAVVPPHSLQRELFQFVENYMDAYMKQSVPHVATGGFLELLVYLRTIVLQDAVLLRDVNPTHKMWKHPLFNSSMFNGFAAHLKEKNAG
;
A
#
# COMPACT_ATOMS: atom_id res chain seq x y z
N MET A 1 -4.64 19.27 11.18
CA MET A 1 -4.12 18.79 9.87
C MET A 1 -5.22 18.45 8.85
N GLN A 2 -6.45 18.11 9.25
CA GLN A 2 -7.53 17.74 8.31
C GLN A 2 -7.94 18.87 7.36
N SER A 3 -8.16 20.08 7.89
CA SER A 3 -8.49 21.27 7.09
C SER A 3 -7.37 21.68 6.12
N LEU A 4 -6.11 21.47 6.51
CA LEU A 4 -4.94 21.72 5.66
C LEU A 4 -4.81 20.73 4.51
N ALA A 5 -5.35 19.51 4.67
CA ALA A 5 -5.40 18.49 3.63
C ALA A 5 -6.65 18.59 2.74
N GLY A 6 -7.43 19.68 2.85
CA GLY A 6 -8.62 19.94 2.04
C GLY A 6 -9.88 19.22 2.51
N PHE A 7 -9.86 18.59 3.68
CA PHE A 7 -11.06 17.94 4.23
C PHE A 7 -11.96 18.96 4.94
N SER A 8 -13.27 18.80 4.76
CA SER A 8 -14.27 19.59 5.49
C SER A 8 -14.15 19.31 7.00
N PRO A 9 -14.32 20.32 7.88
CA PRO A 9 -14.17 20.16 9.33
C PRO A 9 -15.26 19.29 9.98
N ASP A 10 -16.26 18.85 9.22
CA ASP A 10 -17.31 17.97 9.71
C ASP A 10 -16.74 16.58 10.07
N ARG A 11 -16.83 16.24 11.35
CA ARG A 11 -16.21 15.04 11.97
C ARG A 11 -16.76 13.71 11.43
N ARG A 12 -17.84 13.71 10.65
CA ARG A 12 -18.60 12.50 10.32
C ARG A 12 -18.22 11.82 8.99
N ALA A 13 -17.35 12.41 8.16
CA ALA A 13 -17.31 12.02 6.74
C ALA A 13 -15.98 11.53 6.15
N PHE A 14 -14.84 11.48 6.87
CA PHE A 14 -13.55 11.30 6.16
C PHE A 14 -12.51 10.36 6.79
N CYS A 15 -12.94 9.38 7.61
CA CYS A 15 -12.07 8.24 7.91
C CYS A 15 -12.45 7.08 6.99
N LEU A 16 -11.86 7.04 5.79
CA LEU A 16 -11.77 5.76 5.08
C LEU A 16 -10.89 4.88 5.96
N GLU A 17 -11.37 3.70 6.37
CA GLU A 17 -10.51 2.67 6.98
C GLU A 17 -9.48 2.19 5.95
N ARG A 18 -8.47 3.02 5.69
CA ARG A 18 -7.27 2.60 4.97
C ARG A 18 -6.67 1.47 5.80
N ALA A 19 -6.24 0.39 5.15
CA ALA A 19 -5.84 -0.86 5.79
C ALA A 19 -6.97 -1.79 6.28
N ALA A 20 -8.24 -1.63 5.86
CA ALA A 20 -9.32 -2.54 6.28
C ALA A 20 -9.03 -4.03 5.98
N VAL A 21 -8.35 -4.35 4.88
CA VAL A 21 -7.87 -5.71 4.56
C VAL A 21 -6.36 -5.69 4.37
N VAL A 22 -5.63 -6.37 5.25
CA VAL A 22 -4.18 -6.50 5.13
C VAL A 22 -3.86 -7.47 3.98
N PRO A 23 -3.11 -7.06 2.94
CA PRO A 23 -2.70 -7.97 1.88
C PRO A 23 -1.78 -9.07 2.42
N PRO A 24 -1.76 -10.27 1.81
CA PRO A 24 -0.80 -11.31 2.19
C PRO A 24 0.64 -10.80 2.15
N HIS A 25 1.46 -11.19 3.13
CA HIS A 25 2.84 -10.72 3.23
C HIS A 25 3.67 -11.05 1.96
N SER A 26 3.42 -12.19 1.33
CA SER A 26 4.03 -12.56 0.04
C SER A 26 3.73 -11.53 -1.05
N LEU A 27 2.49 -11.06 -1.14
CA LEU A 27 2.07 -10.05 -2.11
C LEU A 27 2.68 -8.67 -1.79
N GLN A 28 2.75 -8.31 -0.51
CA GLN A 28 3.38 -7.05 -0.08
C GLN A 28 4.84 -6.99 -0.52
N ARG A 29 5.59 -8.10 -0.37
CA ARG A 29 7.01 -8.18 -0.75
C ARG A 29 7.25 -8.06 -2.26
N GLU A 30 6.25 -8.27 -3.11
CA GLU A 30 6.42 -8.06 -4.55
C GLU A 30 6.54 -6.57 -4.92
N LEU A 31 6.08 -5.66 -4.06
CA LEU A 31 6.30 -4.22 -4.19
C LEU A 31 7.55 -3.79 -3.44
N PHE A 32 8.35 -2.90 -4.03
CA PHE A 32 9.59 -2.41 -3.42
C PHE A 32 10.49 -3.55 -2.89
N GLN A 33 10.71 -4.59 -3.70
CA GLN A 33 11.46 -5.81 -3.32
C GLN A 33 12.86 -5.56 -2.75
N PHE A 34 13.42 -4.37 -2.99
CA PHE A 34 14.71 -3.97 -2.46
C PHE A 34 14.67 -3.65 -0.95
N VAL A 35 13.52 -3.28 -0.40
CA VAL A 35 13.39 -2.73 0.97
C VAL A 35 13.97 -3.68 2.02
N GLU A 36 13.77 -4.98 1.87
CA GLU A 36 14.30 -6.00 2.77
C GLU A 36 15.82 -5.95 2.85
N ASN A 37 16.49 -5.91 1.70
CA ASN A 37 17.95 -5.86 1.65
C ASN A 37 18.50 -4.57 2.28
N TYR A 38 17.82 -3.44 2.04
CA TYR A 38 18.20 -2.16 2.62
C TYR A 38 17.91 -2.09 4.12
N MET A 39 16.81 -2.70 4.58
CA MET A 39 16.49 -2.80 5.99
C MET A 39 17.53 -3.66 6.71
N ASP A 40 17.90 -4.81 6.15
CA ASP A 40 18.94 -5.68 6.71
C ASP A 40 20.30 -4.97 6.77
N ALA A 41 20.65 -4.19 5.74
CA ALA A 41 21.87 -3.39 5.74
C ALA A 41 21.81 -2.28 6.80
N TYR A 42 20.67 -1.59 6.93
CA TYR A 42 20.43 -0.55 7.92
C TYR A 42 20.58 -1.07 9.35
N MET A 43 20.01 -2.23 9.66
CA MET A 43 20.08 -2.84 11.00
C MET A 43 21.50 -3.29 11.39
N LYS A 44 22.40 -3.49 10.41
CA LYS A 44 23.81 -3.85 10.65
C LYS A 44 24.71 -2.64 10.83
N GLN A 45 24.23 -1.41 10.61
CA GLN A 45 25.03 -0.20 10.77
C GLN A 45 25.26 0.09 12.25
N SER A 46 26.50 0.43 12.62
CA SER A 46 26.84 0.81 13.99
C SER A 46 26.32 2.21 14.37
N VAL A 47 26.16 3.11 13.39
CA VAL A 47 25.56 4.45 13.57
C VAL A 47 24.60 4.73 12.42
N PRO A 48 23.37 4.19 12.46
CA PRO A 48 22.39 4.37 11.40
C PRO A 48 21.80 5.78 11.37
N HIS A 49 21.50 6.28 10.16
CA HIS A 49 20.83 7.57 9.99
C HIS A 49 19.31 7.42 10.16
N VAL A 50 18.71 8.11 11.14
CA VAL A 50 17.29 7.99 11.51
C VAL A 50 16.33 8.12 10.32
N ALA A 51 16.60 9.07 9.41
CA ALA A 51 15.75 9.26 8.23
C ALA A 51 15.75 8.06 7.27
N THR A 52 16.82 7.26 7.23
CA THR A 52 16.88 6.04 6.41
C THR A 52 15.92 4.99 6.95
N GLY A 53 15.93 4.76 8.26
CA GLY A 53 14.98 3.85 8.91
C GLY A 53 13.53 4.27 8.69
N GLY A 54 13.22 5.54 8.98
CA GLY A 54 11.87 6.07 8.79
C GLY A 54 11.39 6.03 7.33
N PHE A 55 12.28 6.26 6.36
CA PHE A 55 11.93 6.14 4.94
C PHE A 55 11.64 4.69 4.53
N LEU A 56 12.45 3.73 5.00
CA LEU A 56 12.21 2.31 4.71
C LEU A 56 10.91 1.82 5.36
N GLU A 57 10.62 2.22 6.59
CA GLU A 57 9.35 1.94 7.26
C GLU A 57 8.16 2.54 6.51
N LEU A 58 8.30 3.77 6.00
CA LEU A 58 7.29 4.40 5.16
C LEU A 58 7.03 3.58 3.88
N LEU A 59 8.07 3.08 3.21
CA LEU A 59 7.89 2.23 2.03
C LEU A 59 7.14 0.95 2.37
N VAL A 60 7.44 0.32 3.51
CA VAL A 60 6.70 -0.87 3.98
C VAL A 60 5.23 -0.54 4.20
N TYR A 61 4.93 0.56 4.88
CA TYR A 61 3.56 1.02 5.11
C TYR A 61 2.82 1.28 3.78
N LEU A 62 3.48 1.94 2.83
CA LEU A 62 2.90 2.27 1.52
C LEU A 62 2.56 1.03 0.68
N ARG A 63 3.21 -0.13 0.89
CA ARG A 63 2.85 -1.37 0.15
C ARG A 63 1.38 -1.71 0.33
N THR A 64 0.89 -1.68 1.56
CA THR A 64 -0.51 -1.96 1.88
C THR A 64 -1.46 -0.99 1.18
N ILE A 65 -1.14 0.31 1.25
CA ILE A 65 -1.97 1.36 0.66
C ILE A 65 -1.99 1.24 -0.86
N VAL A 66 -0.83 1.08 -1.49
CA VAL A 66 -0.71 0.95 -2.95
C VAL A 66 -1.46 -0.29 -3.45
N LEU A 67 -1.38 -1.43 -2.76
CA LEU A 67 -2.09 -2.63 -3.16
C LEU A 67 -3.61 -2.46 -3.06
N GLN A 68 -4.10 -1.83 -1.99
CA GLN A 68 -5.52 -1.56 -1.81
C GLN A 68 -6.05 -0.59 -2.85
N ASP A 69 -5.37 0.55 -3.01
CA ASP A 69 -5.79 1.59 -3.95
C ASP A 69 -5.71 1.09 -5.39
N ALA A 70 -4.73 0.24 -5.72
CA ALA A 70 -4.64 -0.37 -7.05
C ALA A 70 -5.88 -1.19 -7.42
N VAL A 71 -6.52 -1.87 -6.46
CA VAL A 71 -7.76 -2.61 -6.71
C VAL A 71 -8.88 -1.69 -7.18
N LEU A 72 -9.04 -0.54 -6.52
CA LEU A 72 -10.07 0.45 -6.83
C LEU A 72 -9.73 1.24 -8.10
N LEU A 73 -8.48 1.69 -8.22
CA LEU A 73 -8.01 2.47 -9.36
C LEU A 73 -8.04 1.68 -10.67
N ARG A 74 -7.92 0.34 -10.61
CA ARG A 74 -8.06 -0.52 -11.79
C ARG A 74 -9.46 -0.43 -12.39
N ASP A 75 -10.50 -0.28 -11.58
CA ASP A 75 -11.88 -0.11 -12.06
C ASP A 75 -12.13 1.31 -12.58
N VAL A 76 -11.51 2.32 -11.96
CA VAL A 76 -11.62 3.74 -12.35
C VAL A 76 -10.93 4.03 -13.67
N ASN A 77 -9.75 3.44 -13.91
CA ASN A 77 -8.98 3.66 -15.13
C ASN A 77 -8.36 2.35 -15.65
N PRO A 78 -9.14 1.47 -16.27
CA PRO A 78 -8.68 0.14 -16.69
C PRO A 78 -7.64 0.17 -17.82
N THR A 79 -7.50 1.29 -18.54
CA THR A 79 -6.55 1.41 -19.67
C THR A 79 -5.15 1.86 -19.21
N HIS A 80 -4.96 2.14 -17.93
CA HIS A 80 -3.69 2.63 -17.40
C HIS A 80 -2.56 1.60 -17.57
N LYS A 81 -1.39 2.06 -18.02
CA LYS A 81 -0.24 1.18 -18.33
C LYS A 81 0.30 0.42 -17.12
N MET A 82 0.09 0.93 -15.90
CA MET A 82 0.49 0.27 -14.65
C MET A 82 -0.06 -1.15 -14.54
N TRP A 83 -1.27 -1.41 -15.03
CA TRP A 83 -1.92 -2.73 -14.95
C TRP A 83 -1.26 -3.79 -15.83
N LYS A 84 -0.34 -3.41 -16.73
CA LYS A 84 0.49 -4.36 -17.48
C LYS A 84 1.58 -4.98 -16.62
N HIS A 85 1.86 -4.43 -15.43
CA HIS A 85 2.86 -5.00 -14.53
C HIS A 85 2.40 -6.39 -14.02
N PRO A 86 3.28 -7.41 -13.99
CA PRO A 86 2.90 -8.79 -13.65
C PRO A 86 2.20 -8.94 -12.30
N LEU A 87 2.63 -8.18 -11.29
CA LEU A 87 2.03 -8.15 -9.96
C LEU A 87 0.51 -7.99 -10.00
N PHE A 88 0.00 -7.04 -10.78
CA PHE A 88 -1.44 -6.72 -10.84
C PHE A 88 -2.28 -7.72 -11.65
N ASN A 89 -1.62 -8.70 -12.27
CA ASN A 89 -2.25 -9.82 -12.98
C ASN A 89 -1.99 -11.16 -12.29
N SER A 90 -1.25 -11.17 -11.17
CA SER A 90 -0.98 -12.39 -10.41
C SER A 90 -2.25 -12.96 -9.79
N SER A 91 -2.28 -14.28 -9.58
CA SER A 91 -3.38 -14.95 -8.88
C SER A 91 -3.55 -14.44 -7.45
N MET A 92 -2.45 -14.14 -6.76
CA MET A 92 -2.48 -13.57 -5.41
C MET A 92 -3.12 -12.19 -5.37
N PHE A 93 -2.74 -11.29 -6.29
CA PHE A 93 -3.34 -9.96 -6.36
C PHE A 93 -4.83 -10.03 -6.72
N ASN A 94 -5.21 -10.89 -7.66
CA ASN A 94 -6.61 -11.05 -8.03
C ASN A 94 -7.46 -11.65 -6.91
N GLY A 95 -6.93 -12.61 -6.14
CA GLY A 95 -7.57 -13.14 -4.93
C GLY A 95 -7.74 -12.07 -3.86
N PHE A 96 -6.70 -11.27 -3.60
CA PHE A 96 -6.78 -10.13 -2.70
C PHE A 96 -7.81 -9.09 -3.16
N ALA A 97 -7.83 -8.78 -4.46
CA ALA A 97 -8.77 -7.83 -5.04
C ALA A 97 -10.23 -8.26 -4.85
N ALA A 98 -10.53 -9.54 -5.05
CA ALA A 98 -11.87 -10.10 -4.82
C ALA A 98 -12.29 -9.96 -3.35
N HIS A 99 -11.40 -10.35 -2.43
CA HIS A 99 -11.68 -10.27 -1.00
C HIS A 99 -11.86 -8.82 -0.50
N LEU A 100 -11.05 -7.88 -0.99
CA LEU A 100 -11.19 -6.47 -0.66
C LEU A 100 -12.53 -5.89 -1.16
N LYS A 101 -12.95 -6.25 -2.39
CA LYS A 101 -14.23 -5.80 -2.95
C LYS A 101 -15.43 -6.38 -2.19
N GLU A 102 -15.36 -7.64 -1.77
CA GLU A 102 -16.40 -8.26 -0.93
C GLU A 102 -16.55 -7.53 0.40
N LYS A 103 -15.44 -7.21 1.08
CA LYS A 103 -15.49 -6.47 2.34
C LYS A 103 -16.06 -5.06 2.18
N ASN A 104 -15.77 -4.39 1.07
CA ASN A 104 -16.26 -3.02 0.82
C ASN A 104 -17.73 -2.98 0.34
N ALA A 105 -18.33 -4.12 0.00
CA ALA A 105 -19.71 -4.21 -0.48
C ALA A 105 -20.74 -4.49 0.63
N GLY A 106 -20.29 -4.90 1.83
CA GLY A 106 -21.11 -5.12 3.04
C GLY A 106 -20.98 -3.97 4.03
#